data_AF-A0A0G0QIC3-F1
#
_entry.id   AF-A0A0G0QIC3-F1
#
_cell.length_a   1.000
_cell.length_b   1.000
_cell.length_c   1.000
_cell.angle_alpha   90.00
_cell.angle_beta   90.00
_cell.angle_gamma   90.00
#
_symmetry.space_group_name_H-M   'P 1'
#
loop_
_entity.id
_entity.type
_entity.pdbx_description
1 polymer ?
#
loop_
_entity_poly.entity_id
_entity_poly.type
_entity_poly.pdbx_seq_one_letter_code
_entity_poly.pdbx_strand_id
1 'polypeptide(L)' 'MLPLEIIKKYYPYATEDELKDIQEVVYLLACAVMQEFYGPPSGQPRRLGGRASPFWRVKADGKF' A
#
# COMPACT_ATOMS: atom_id res chain seq x y z
N MET A 1 -3.65 -9.44 -6.85
CA MET A 1 -4.38 -8.22 -6.44
C MET A 1 -5.74 -8.66 -5.89
N LEU A 2 -6.25 -8.05 -4.81
CA LEU A 2 -7.52 -8.44 -4.20
C LEU A 2 -8.68 -8.22 -5.20
N PRO A 3 -9.55 -9.20 -5.47
CA PRO A 3 -10.67 -9.00 -6.39
C PRO A 3 -11.59 -7.85 -5.95
N LEU A 4 -11.90 -6.92 -6.88
CA LEU A 4 -12.79 -5.78 -6.60
C LEU A 4 -14.17 -6.24 -6.13
N GLU A 5 -14.64 -7.40 -6.60
CA GLU A 5 -15.88 -8.03 -6.16
C GLU A 5 -15.92 -8.32 -4.66
N ILE A 6 -14.76 -8.62 -4.05
CA ILE A 6 -14.66 -8.85 -2.61
C ILE A 6 -14.74 -7.50 -1.87
N ILE A 7 -14.05 -6.48 -2.38
CA ILE A 7 -14.04 -5.14 -1.76
C ILE A 7 -15.44 -4.51 -1.85
N LYS A 8 -16.14 -4.70 -2.98
CA LYS A 8 -17.50 -4.21 -3.19
C LYS A 8 -18.53 -4.80 -2.21
N LYS A 9 -18.28 -5.98 -1.63
CA LYS A 9 -19.13 -6.52 -0.55
C LYS A 9 -19.09 -5.66 0.72
N TYR A 10 -17.94 -5.03 0.99
CA TYR A 10 -17.75 -4.16 2.16
C TYR A 10 -18.05 -2.69 1.85
N TYR A 11 -17.90 -2.29 0.58
CA TYR A 11 -18.17 -0.94 0.09
C TYR A 11 -19.19 -0.98 -1.07
N PRO A 12 -20.46 -1.31 -0.80
CA PRO A 12 -21.47 -1.54 -1.84
C PRO A 12 -21.88 -0.29 -2.62
N TYR A 13 -21.67 0.90 -2.03
CA TYR A 13 -22.00 2.19 -2.62
C TYR A 13 -20.80 2.90 -3.25
N ALA A 14 -19.60 2.33 -3.14
CA ALA A 14 -18.41 2.92 -3.73
C ALA A 14 -18.43 2.73 -5.26
N THR A 15 -17.95 3.76 -5.95
CA THR A 15 -17.72 3.73 -7.39
C THR A 15 -16.56 2.79 -7.73
N GLU A 16 -16.47 2.38 -9.00
CA GLU A 16 -15.38 1.49 -9.42
C GLU A 16 -14.00 2.10 -9.19
N ASP A 17 -13.86 3.42 -9.35
CA ASP A 17 -12.61 4.14 -9.13
C ASP A 17 -12.23 4.18 -7.64
N GLU A 18 -13.19 4.45 -6.75
CA GLU A 18 -12.97 4.37 -5.30
C GLU A 18 -12.60 2.95 -4.85
N LEU A 19 -13.20 1.92 -5.47
CA LEU A 19 -12.86 0.53 -5.17
C LEU A 19 -11.41 0.18 -5.58
N LYS A 20 -10.90 0.76 -6.68
CA LYS A 20 -9.50 0.61 -7.11
C LYS A 20 -8.55 1.33 -6.15
N ASP A 21 -8.92 2.52 -5.68
CA ASP A 21 -8.12 3.24 -4.68
C ASP A 21 -8.04 2.47 -3.35
N ILE A 22 -9.15 1.91 -2.89
CA ILE A 22 -9.20 1.05 -1.70
C ILE A 22 -8.32 -0.20 -1.90
N GLN A 23 -8.41 -0.83 -3.07
CA GLN A 23 -7.59 -1.99 -3.42
C GLN A 23 -6.10 -1.67 -3.35
N GLU A 24 -5.68 -0.51 -3.86
CA GLU A 24 -4.30 -0.05 -3.81
C GLU A 24 -3.82 0.16 -2.36
N VAL A 25 -4.61 0.86 -1.54
CA VAL A 25 -4.26 1.16 -0.14
C VAL A 25 -4.13 -0.13 0.68
N VAL A 26 -5.08 -1.06 0.55
CA VAL A 26 -5.05 -2.35 1.27
C VAL A 26 -3.84 -3.17 0.85
N TYR A 27 -3.52 -3.19 -0.45
CA TYR A 27 -2.33 -3.88 -0.96
C TYR A 27 -1.04 -3.32 -0.36
N LEU A 28 -0.87 -1.99 -0.36
CA LEU A 28 0.31 -1.34 0.20
C LEU A 28 0.46 -1.57 1.70
N LEU A 29 -0.65 -1.50 2.44
CA LEU A 29 -0.66 -1.77 3.87
C LEU A 29 -0.25 -3.22 4.16
N ALA A 30 -0.80 -4.18 3.42
CA ALA A 30 -0.43 -5.59 3.55
C ALA A 30 1.06 -5.81 3.23
N CYS A 31 1.59 -5.19 2.19
CA CYS A 31 3.01 -5.24 1.87
C CYS A 31 3.89 -4.67 2.99
N ALA A 32 3.51 -3.53 3.58
CA ALA A 32 4.25 -2.92 4.68
C ALA A 32 4.26 -3.83 5.92
N VAL A 33 3.11 -4.41 6.28
CA VAL A 33 3.00 -5.38 7.37
C VAL A 33 3.87 -6.61 7.09
N MET A 34 3.79 -7.18 5.89
CA MET A 34 4.61 -8.33 5.52
C MET A 34 6.11 -8.02 5.59
N GLN A 35 6.52 -6.81 5.19
CA GLN A 35 7.91 -6.39 5.28
C GLN A 35 8.40 -6.18 6.72
N GLU A 36 7.51 -5.79 7.62
CA GLU A 36 7.82 -5.62 9.04
C GLU A 36 8.00 -6.97 9.75
N PHE A 37 7.07 -7.90 9.54
CA PHE A 37 7.06 -9.19 10.25
C PHE A 37 7.88 -10.29 9.58
N TYR A 38 7.93 -10.29 8.25
CA TYR A 38 8.54 -11.35 7.44
C TYR A 38 9.69 -10.85 6.57
N GLY A 39 10.01 -9.55 6.61
CA GLY A 39 11.16 -9.00 5.90
C GLY A 39 12.48 -9.46 6.53
N PRO A 40 13.58 -9.51 5.76
CA PRO A 40 14.87 -9.96 6.26
C PRO A 40 15.32 -9.11 7.47
N PRO A 41 15.95 -9.73 8.49
CA PRO A 41 16.32 -9.08 9.73
C PRO A 41 17.20 -7.86 9.45
N SER A 42 16.86 -6.76 10.11
CA SER A 42 17.55 -5.47 10.06
C SER A 42 18.99 -5.61 10.56
N GLY A 43 19.89 -6.01 9.67
CA GLY A 43 21.31 -6.27 9.94
C GLY A 43 22.14 -6.44 8.66
N GLN A 44 21.51 -6.82 7.55
CA GLN A 44 22.05 -6.48 6.23
C GLN A 44 21.68 -5.03 5.88
N PRO A 45 22.54 -4.26 5.19
CA PRO A 45 22.31 -2.86 4.92
C PRO A 45 21.09 -2.69 4.00
N ARG A 46 19.90 -2.57 4.59
CA ARG A 46 18.86 -1.74 4.00
C ARG A 46 19.47 -0.34 3.98
N ARG A 47 19.59 0.29 2.82
CA ARG A 47 19.94 1.72 2.72
C ARG A 47 18.83 2.55 3.37
N LEU A 48 18.79 2.53 4.70
CA LEU A 48 17.93 3.30 5.58
C LEU A 48 18.67 4.61 5.87
N GLY A 49 18.80 5.44 4.85
CA GLY A 49 19.09 6.86 5.03
C GLY A 49 17.77 7.62 5.03
N GLY A 50 17.21 7.90 6.21
CA GLY A 50 16.32 9.03 6.52
C GLY A 50 15.39 9.58 5.44
N ARG A 51 14.75 8.74 4.62
CA ARG A 51 13.75 9.17 3.64
C ARG A 51 12.57 8.25 3.75
N ALA A 52 11.41 8.83 4.07
CA ALA A 52 10.12 8.26 3.74
C ALA A 52 10.21 7.53 2.38
N SER A 53 9.71 6.30 2.30
CA SER A 53 9.75 5.50 1.07
C SER A 53 9.37 6.40 -0.11
N PRO A 54 10.16 6.43 -1.20
CA PRO A 54 9.90 7.33 -2.32
C PRO A 54 8.47 7.24 -2.84
N PHE A 55 7.81 6.09 -2.67
CA PHE A 55 6.40 5.87 -2.97
C PHE A 55 5.42 6.75 -2.15
N TRP A 56 5.61 6.87 -0.83
CA TRP A 56 4.76 7.72 0.03
C TRP A 56 5.01 9.22 -0.19
N ARG A 57 6.18 9.56 -0.76
CA ARG A 57 6.49 10.93 -1.18
C ARG A 57 5.67 11.34 -2.41
N VAL A 58 5.54 10.47 -3.41
CA VAL A 58 4.76 10.77 -4.63
C VAL A 58 3.28 11.02 -4.32
N LYS A 59 2.68 10.26 -3.40
CA LYS A 59 1.26 10.46 -3.00
C LYS A 59 1.05 11.73 -2.16
N ALA A 60 2.08 12.22 -1.44
CA ALA A 60 2.03 13.47 -0.69
C ALA A 60 2.30 14.72 -1.57
N ASP A 61 3.06 14.57 -2.65
CA ASP A 61 3.42 15.66 -3.58
C ASP A 61 2.39 15.90 -4.70
N GLY A 62 1.24 15.22 -4.68
CA GLY A 62 0.06 15.58 -5.50
C GLY A 62 0.27 15.50 -7.01
N LYS A 63 1.06 14.55 -7.52
CA LYS A 63 1.21 14.32 -8.96
C LYS A 63 0.82 12.90 -9.33
N PHE A 64 -0.35 12.81 -9.98
CA PHE A 64 -0.79 11.69 -10.81
C PHE A 64 -0.06 11.72 -12.16
#